data_AF-A0A1G9PK59-F1
#
_entry.id   AF-A0A1G9PK59-F1
#
_cell.length_a   1.000
_cell.length_b   1.000
_cell.length_c   1.000
_cell.angle_alpha   90.00
_cell.angle_beta   90.00
_cell.angle_gamma   90.00
#
_symmetry.space_group_name_H-M   'P 1'
#
loop_
_entity.id
_entity.type
_entity.pdbx_description
1 polymer ?
#
loop_
_entity_poly.entity_id
_entity_poly.type
_entity_poly.pdbx_seq_one_letter_code
_entity_poly.pdbx_strand_id
1 'polypeptide(L)' 'MKLVLMLVLVAAMVVLFFCGYFAGMLKERYGKNLLIVIPICISMFMFHLIWALTELAKSARWQ' A
#
# COMPACT_ATOMS: atom_id res chain seq x y z
N MET A 1 3.86 -6.66 20.44
CA MET A 1 3.14 -6.42 19.16
C MET A 1 3.87 -5.43 18.26
N LYS A 2 4.71 -4.54 18.81
CA LYS A 2 5.53 -3.56 18.07
C LYS A 2 6.29 -4.09 16.85
N LEU A 3 7.00 -5.20 16.99
CA LEU A 3 7.81 -5.79 15.91
C LEU A 3 6.93 -6.29 14.76
N VAL A 4 5.76 -6.87 15.09
CA VAL A 4 4.76 -7.30 14.10
C VAL A 4 4.16 -6.10 13.39
N LEU A 5 3.76 -5.04 14.11
CA LEU A 5 3.26 -3.80 13.53
C LEU A 5 4.28 -3.16 12.57
N MET A 6 5.56 -3.18 12.95
CA MET A 6 6.65 -2.67 12.12
C MET A 6 6.83 -3.50 10.83
N LEU A 7 6.80 -4.83 10.93
CA LEU A 7 6.89 -5.72 9.77
C LEU A 7 5.69 -5.54 8.82
N VAL A 8 4.48 -5.41 9.35
CA VAL A 8 3.26 -5.18 8.55
C VAL A 8 3.30 -3.80 7.89
N LEU A 9 3.82 -2.77 8.56
CA LEU A 9 4.03 -1.45 7.97
C LEU A 9 5.01 -1.51 6.80
N VAL A 10 6.16 -2.17 6.97
CA VAL A 10 7.14 -2.35 5.90
C VAL A 10 6.55 -3.13 4.73
N ALA A 11 5.83 -4.22 5.01
CA ALA A 11 5.15 -5.00 3.98
C ALA A 11 4.12 -4.16 3.21
N ALA A 12 3.32 -3.35 3.89
CA ALA A 12 2.35 -2.46 3.26
C ALA A 12 3.02 -1.41 2.36
N MET A 13 4.15 -0.84 2.78
CA MET A 13 4.93 0.10 1.95
C MET A 13 5.51 -0.58 0.70
N VAL A 14 6.00 -1.81 0.83
CA VAL A 14 6.51 -2.61 -0.31
C VAL A 14 5.39 -2.89 -1.32
N VAL A 15 4.20 -3.28 -0.86
CA VAL A 15 3.05 -3.51 -1.75
C VAL A 15 2.65 -2.22 -2.49
N LEU A 16 2.68 -1.08 -1.80
CA LEU A 16 2.42 0.23 -2.40
C LEU A 16 3.43 0.57 -3.51
N PHE A 17 4.70 0.27 -3.29
CA PHE A 17 5.76 0.43 -4.30
C PHE A 17 5.49 -0.43 -5.54
N PHE A 18 5.12 -1.70 -5.35
CA PHE A 18 4.78 -2.60 -6.46
C PHE A 18 3.52 -2.15 -7.21
N CYS A 19 2.51 -1.58 -6.55
CA CYS A 19 1.37 -0.97 -7.25
C CYS A 19 1.79 0.15 -8.21
N GLY A 20 2.73 1.00 -7.80
CA GLY A 20 3.30 2.03 -8.67
C GLY A 20 4.05 1.42 -9.87
N TYR A 21 4.85 0.38 -9.63
CA TYR A 21 5.54 -0.36 -10.69
C TYR A 21 4.56 -0.99 -11.69
N PHE A 22 3.52 -1.68 -11.21
CA PHE A 22 2.51 -2.28 -12.09
C PHE A 22 1.70 -1.24 -12.85
N ALA A 23 1.37 -0.10 -12.25
CA ALA A 23 0.72 1.00 -12.96
C ALA A 23 1.59 1.54 -14.11
N GLY A 24 2.91 1.68 -13.88
CA GLY A 24 3.88 2.05 -14.91
C GLY A 24 3.98 1.00 -16.02
N MET A 25 4.13 -0.28 -15.65
CA MET A 25 4.21 -1.39 -16.59
C MET A 25 2.92 -1.50 -17.45
N LEU A 26 1.74 -1.36 -16.83
CA LEU A 26 0.47 -1.38 -17.56
C LEU A 26 0.36 -0.21 -18.54
N LYS A 27 0.82 0.98 -18.13
CA LYS A 27 0.84 2.16 -18.99
C LYS A 27 1.74 1.95 -20.21
N GLU A 28 2.89 1.31 -20.03
CA GLU A 28 3.85 1.04 -21.10
C GLU A 28 3.34 -0.05 -22.06
N ARG A 29 2.75 -1.13 -21.54
CA ARG A 29 2.29 -2.27 -22.37
C ARG A 29 0.92 -2.07 -23.01
N TYR A 30 -0.01 -1.39 -22.35
CA TYR A 30 -1.41 -1.27 -22.78
C TYR A 30 -1.85 0.18 -23.07
N GLY A 31 -0.98 1.17 -22.92
CA GLY A 31 -1.28 2.57 -23.20
C GLY A 31 -2.35 3.17 -22.27
N LYS A 32 -3.28 3.96 -22.82
CA LYS A 32 -4.44 4.52 -22.09
C LYS A 32 -5.55 3.48 -21.98
N ASN A 33 -5.32 2.47 -21.14
CA ASN A 33 -6.33 1.46 -20.84
C ASN A 33 -6.88 1.64 -19.42
N LEU A 34 -8.18 1.38 -19.23
CA LEU A 34 -8.85 1.51 -17.92
C LEU A 34 -8.27 0.56 -16.86
N LEU A 35 -7.47 -0.42 -17.28
CA LEU A 35 -6.75 -1.35 -16.41
C LEU A 35 -5.81 -0.63 -15.42
N ILE A 36 -5.35 0.59 -15.71
CA ILE A 36 -4.54 1.42 -14.79
C ILE A 36 -5.34 1.83 -13.54
N VAL A 37 -6.67 1.87 -13.60
CA VAL A 37 -7.51 2.25 -12.45
C VAL A 37 -7.39 1.21 -11.32
N ILE A 38 -7.14 -0.06 -11.65
CA ILE A 38 -7.03 -1.14 -10.67
C ILE A 38 -5.86 -0.90 -9.69
N PRO A 39 -4.60 -0.73 -10.13
CA PRO A 39 -3.49 -0.43 -9.21
C PRO A 39 -3.65 0.92 -8.49
N ILE A 40 -4.38 1.88 -9.07
CA ILE A 40 -4.71 3.15 -8.39
C ILE A 40 -5.66 2.92 -7.22
N CYS A 41 -6.74 2.15 -7.40
CA CYS A 41 -7.65 1.81 -6.31
C CYS A 41 -6.95 1.02 -5.20
N ILE A 42 -6.09 0.05 -5.57
CA ILE A 42 -5.33 -0.75 -4.59
C ILE A 42 -4.35 0.14 -3.81
N SER A 43 -3.61 1.03 -4.49
CA SER A 43 -2.69 1.94 -3.81
C SER A 43 -3.39 2.91 -2.86
N MET A 44 -4.58 3.41 -3.23
CA MET A 44 -5.40 4.24 -2.34
C MET A 44 -5.87 3.47 -1.10
N PHE A 45 -6.29 2.22 -1.24
CA PHE A 45 -6.64 1.35 -0.11
C PHE A 45 -5.43 1.07 0.80
N MET A 46 -4.27 0.76 0.21
CA MET A 46 -3.03 0.52 0.96
C MET A 46 -2.58 1.74 1.77
N PHE A 47 -2.80 2.95 1.25
CA PHE A 47 -2.51 4.18 1.99
C PHE A 47 -3.37 4.32 3.25
N HIS A 48 -4.66 4.00 3.17
CA HIS A 48 -5.56 3.98 4.34
C HIS A 48 -5.14 2.91 5.36
N LEU A 49 -4.71 1.74 4.88
CA LEU A 49 -4.18 0.68 5.73
C LEU A 49 -2.94 1.12 6.51
N ILE A 50 -1.98 1.79 5.84
CA ILE A 50 -0.80 2.36 6.48
C ILE A 50 -1.18 3.40 7.54
N TRP A 51 -2.14 4.27 7.22
CA TRP A 51 -2.63 5.26 8.18
C TRP A 51 -3.24 4.58 9.42
N ALA A 52 -4.12 3.59 9.22
CA ALA A 52 -4.72 2.84 10.33
C ALA A 52 -3.66 2.10 11.17
N LEU A 53 -2.64 1.52 10.54
CA LEU A 53 -1.53 0.84 11.24
C LEU A 53 -0.70 1.81 12.07
N THR A 54 -0.41 3.01 11.57
CA THR A 54 0.35 4.02 12.31
C THR A 54 -0.43 4.59 13.48
N GLU A 55 -1.74 4.81 13.34
CA GLU A 55 -2.63 5.17 14.46
C GLU A 55 -2.74 4.04 15.49
N LEU A 56 -2.88 2.79 15.03
CA LEU A 56 -2.92 1.63 15.93
C LEU A 56 -1.60 1.48 16.71
N ALA A 57 -0.46 1.75 16.08
CA ALA A 57 0.85 1.69 16.72
C ALA A 57 1.07 2.75 17.80
N LYS A 58 0.31 3.86 17.78
CA LYS A 58 0.34 4.89 18.84
C LYS A 58 -0.47 4.49 20.07
N SER A 59 -1.40 3.56 19.95
CA SER A 59 -2.27 3.18 21.04
C SER A 59 -1.52 2.34 22.09
N ALA A 60 -1.65 2.70 23.37
CA ALA A 60 -0.91 2.10 24.49
C ALA A 60 -1.17 0.59 24.66
N ARG A 61 -2.26 0.07 24.09
CA ARG A 61 -2.62 -1.36 24.14
C ARG A 61 -1.77 -2.23 23.20
N TRP A 62 -1.19 -1.63 22.16
CA TRP A 62 -0.54 -2.36 21.06
C TRP A 62 0.94 -1.99 20.84
N GLN A 63 1.49 -1.04 21.63
CA GLN A 63 2.95 -0.85 21.79
C GLN A 63 3.59 -2.09 22.42
#